data_AF-A0A093VCR8-F1
#
_entry.id   AF-A0A093VCR8-F1
#
_cell.length_a   1.000
_cell.length_b   1.000
_cell.length_c   1.000
_cell.angle_alpha   90.00
_cell.angle_beta   90.00
_cell.angle_gamma   90.00
#
_symmetry.space_group_name_H-M   'P 1'
#
loop_
_entity.id
_entity.type
_entity.pdbx_description
1 polymer ?
#
loop_
_entity_poly.entity_id
_entity_poly.type
_entity_poly.pdbx_seq_one_letter_code
_entity_poly.pdbx_strand_id
1 'polypeptide(L)'
;MDAQTINYLNSLPTDYWIQQEAFTKTLHRDEYDAIDPTSPSLSQAGKVIVVTGASQGIGKEGIVRQFARAKPKAIVIAARNADKLEETEALALGIEPTVEIVRVPTDVTSEDSVKNLFDIIQQKFGKADVLVNNAGEVNVKGVLLMTKYFLRLLGDARGSIVNISSQAAWNEPEVSAGYCLSKLAIVKLCRQMSGRPNLTVVALHPGTIKSDIVPEFFLRFAEDTPALAGGTAVWLTTEEARFMSGRFMSANCSSSHILLYISTMAVITSLRLPVLYDSAASVQHSGPSIDWLSGRWHISHSSLPMWRDKRNCTVDYAPLAPAASMLPRVDDMVHYQMLNSDSVSQIHAINTGWKGNPAGWTWRGTGWITQFISCDWEIFGYGELSGGGHWMIMHFRATWLSKAGLDLFTRGVDGTYRHLEEAEYTSIIEEVEKLATDHPELSSLISEFRRVQNDGANTRATP
;
A
#
# COMPACT_ATOMS: atom_id res chain seq x y z
N MET A 1 -35.37 6.91 21.24
CA MET A 1 -35.44 7.81 20.06
C MET A 1 -36.88 8.24 19.87
N ASP A 2 -37.09 9.47 19.43
CA ASP A 2 -38.41 9.95 19.03
C ASP A 2 -38.81 9.44 17.63
N ALA A 3 -40.08 9.62 17.27
CA ALA A 3 -40.63 9.18 15.99
C ALA A 3 -40.00 9.90 14.79
N GLN A 4 -39.56 11.16 14.97
CA GLN A 4 -38.94 11.93 13.92
C GLN A 4 -37.56 11.36 13.54
N THR A 5 -36.77 10.99 14.54
CA THR A 5 -35.47 10.33 14.37
C THR A 5 -35.62 8.98 13.67
N ILE A 6 -36.62 8.17 14.07
CA ILE A 6 -36.89 6.88 13.43
C ILE A 6 -37.30 7.07 11.96
N ASN A 7 -38.19 8.02 11.67
CA ASN A 7 -38.61 8.32 10.29
C ASN A 7 -37.45 8.81 9.42
N TYR A 8 -36.56 9.64 9.98
CA TYR A 8 -35.33 10.05 9.30
C TYR A 8 -34.39 8.88 9.04
N LEU A 9 -34.10 8.06 10.05
CA LEU A 9 -33.27 6.87 9.88
C LEU A 9 -33.88 5.90 8.86
N ASN A 10 -35.20 5.80 8.78
CA ASN A 10 -35.93 5.00 7.79
C ASN A 10 -35.90 5.59 6.38
N SER A 11 -35.63 6.88 6.19
CA SER A 11 -35.54 7.50 4.86
C SER A 11 -34.15 7.36 4.21
N LEU A 12 -33.10 7.07 4.99
CA LEU A 12 -31.75 6.89 4.47
C LEU A 12 -31.62 5.63 3.60
N PRO A 13 -30.71 5.56 2.61
CA PRO A 13 -30.35 4.33 1.92
C PRO A 13 -29.72 3.27 2.86
N THR A 14 -29.82 1.97 2.53
CA THR A 14 -29.23 0.90 3.37
C THR A 14 -27.69 0.88 3.34
N ASP A 15 -27.09 1.51 2.34
CA ASP A 15 -25.65 1.71 2.17
C ASP A 15 -25.13 3.06 2.65
N TYR A 16 -25.99 3.88 3.26
CA TYR A 16 -25.63 5.22 3.73
C TYR A 16 -24.34 5.25 4.57
N TRP A 17 -24.24 4.38 5.58
CA TRP A 17 -23.09 4.37 6.50
C TRP A 17 -21.80 3.90 5.83
N ILE A 18 -21.86 2.85 5.00
CA ILE A 18 -20.65 2.36 4.33
C ILE A 18 -20.11 3.37 3.31
N GLN A 19 -20.99 4.16 2.68
CA GLN A 19 -20.58 5.21 1.75
C GLN A 19 -19.99 6.42 2.48
N GLN A 20 -20.58 6.83 3.60
CA GLN A 20 -20.04 7.89 4.45
C GLN A 20 -18.63 7.56 4.98
N GLU A 21 -18.38 6.28 5.20
CA GLU A 21 -17.15 5.75 5.80
C GLU A 21 -16.16 5.20 4.77
N ALA A 22 -16.44 5.44 3.48
CA ALA A 22 -15.68 4.89 2.37
C ALA A 22 -14.31 5.57 2.23
N PHE A 23 -13.24 4.80 2.43
CA PHE A 23 -11.88 5.22 2.10
C PHE A 23 -11.43 4.74 0.71
N THR A 24 -12.12 3.76 0.13
CA THR A 24 -11.85 3.21 -1.20
C THR A 24 -13.03 3.44 -2.14
N LYS A 25 -12.74 3.63 -3.44
CA LYS A 25 -13.79 3.80 -4.46
C LYS A 25 -14.73 2.58 -4.55
N THR A 26 -14.16 1.39 -4.39
CA THR A 26 -14.94 0.14 -4.34
C THR A 26 -15.15 -0.28 -2.89
N LEU A 27 -16.40 -0.60 -2.57
CA LEU A 27 -16.82 -1.11 -1.28
C LEU A 27 -17.36 -2.53 -1.43
N HIS A 28 -17.14 -3.35 -0.41
CA HIS A 28 -17.61 -4.73 -0.37
C HIS A 28 -18.55 -4.97 0.81
N ARG A 29 -19.56 -5.81 0.57
CA ARG A 29 -20.53 -6.30 1.56
C ARG A 29 -20.29 -7.78 1.91
N ASP A 30 -19.51 -8.47 1.08
CA ASP A 30 -19.21 -9.89 1.19
C ASP A 30 -17.74 -10.15 0.80
N GLU A 31 -17.28 -11.38 1.00
CA GLU A 31 -15.99 -11.85 0.49
C GLU A 31 -15.81 -11.55 -1.00
N TYR A 32 -14.57 -11.25 -1.37
CA TYR A 32 -14.13 -10.96 -2.74
C TYR A 32 -12.73 -11.54 -2.95
N ASP A 33 -12.31 -11.66 -4.21
CA ASP A 33 -11.11 -12.42 -4.62
C ASP A 33 -9.85 -12.15 -3.78
N ALA A 34 -9.56 -10.89 -3.45
CA ALA A 34 -8.34 -10.53 -2.72
C ALA A 34 -8.34 -10.98 -1.24
N ILE A 35 -9.50 -11.30 -0.69
CA ILE A 35 -9.65 -11.78 0.69
C ILE A 35 -10.25 -13.19 0.78
N ASP A 36 -10.40 -13.91 -0.35
CA ASP A 36 -10.84 -15.31 -0.38
C ASP A 36 -9.79 -16.21 0.28
N PRO A 37 -10.06 -16.81 1.44
CA PRO A 37 -9.06 -17.58 2.18
C PRO A 37 -8.61 -18.88 1.49
N THR A 38 -9.32 -19.30 0.44
CA THR A 38 -8.91 -20.45 -0.37
C THR A 38 -7.78 -20.12 -1.34
N SER A 39 -7.49 -18.84 -1.55
CA SER A 39 -6.35 -18.38 -2.36
C SER A 39 -5.02 -18.86 -1.75
N PRO A 40 -4.07 -19.38 -2.56
CA PRO A 40 -2.76 -19.80 -2.07
C PRO A 40 -1.98 -18.72 -1.33
N SER A 41 -2.14 -17.44 -1.71
CA SER A 41 -1.47 -16.31 -1.06
C SER A 41 -1.96 -16.05 0.37
N LEU A 42 -3.16 -16.51 0.72
CA LEU A 42 -3.78 -16.34 2.04
C LEU A 42 -3.66 -17.56 2.94
N SER A 43 -2.99 -18.62 2.48
CA SER A 43 -2.82 -19.87 3.22
C SER A 43 -2.25 -19.63 4.62
N GLN A 44 -2.84 -20.30 5.60
CA GLN A 44 -2.40 -20.30 7.00
C GLN A 44 -1.73 -21.62 7.39
N ALA A 45 -1.36 -22.45 6.41
CA ALA A 45 -0.74 -23.76 6.64
C ALA A 45 0.43 -23.67 7.64
N GLY A 46 0.45 -24.59 8.60
CA GLY A 46 1.46 -24.64 9.65
C GLY A 46 1.24 -23.67 10.82
N LYS A 47 0.33 -22.70 10.71
CA LYS A 47 0.08 -21.70 11.75
C LYS A 47 -0.95 -22.14 12.79
N VAL A 48 -0.77 -21.66 14.02
CA VAL A 48 -1.70 -21.82 15.15
C VAL A 48 -2.44 -20.50 15.38
N ILE A 49 -3.76 -20.55 15.24
CA ILE A 49 -4.65 -19.38 15.29
C ILE A 49 -5.44 -19.39 16.60
N VAL A 50 -5.44 -18.30 17.36
CA VAL A 50 -6.20 -18.14 18.59
C VAL A 50 -7.33 -17.15 18.37
N VAL A 51 -8.58 -17.57 18.62
CA VAL A 51 -9.77 -16.72 18.41
C VAL A 51 -10.57 -16.60 19.70
N THR A 52 -10.76 -15.38 20.21
CA THR A 52 -11.63 -15.11 21.37
C THR A 52 -13.04 -14.70 20.96
N GLY A 53 -14.04 -14.95 21.81
CA GLY A 53 -15.43 -14.74 21.44
C GLY A 53 -15.86 -15.65 20.27
N ALA A 54 -15.25 -16.83 20.18
CA ALA A 54 -15.41 -17.74 19.04
C ALA A 54 -16.76 -18.47 19.01
N SER A 55 -17.58 -18.38 20.05
CA SER A 55 -18.79 -19.20 20.19
C SER A 55 -19.99 -18.77 19.34
N GLN A 56 -19.99 -17.56 18.75
CA GLN A 56 -21.12 -17.03 18.00
C GLN A 56 -20.74 -15.83 17.11
N GLY A 57 -21.70 -15.37 16.30
CA GLY A 57 -21.61 -14.13 15.52
C GLY A 57 -20.36 -14.09 14.65
N ILE A 58 -19.69 -12.93 14.62
CA ILE A 58 -18.45 -12.70 13.84
C ILE A 58 -17.37 -13.73 14.19
N GLY A 59 -17.23 -14.10 15.46
CA GLY A 59 -16.21 -15.06 15.89
C GLY A 59 -16.40 -16.44 15.27
N LYS A 60 -17.61 -17.00 15.34
CA LYS A 60 -17.94 -18.33 14.80
C LYS A 60 -18.10 -18.30 13.27
N GLU A 61 -19.01 -17.45 12.79
CA GLU A 61 -19.47 -17.47 11.39
C GLU A 61 -18.52 -16.74 10.44
N GLY A 62 -17.69 -15.83 10.94
CA GLY A 62 -16.70 -15.10 10.17
C GLY A 62 -15.29 -15.60 10.41
N ILE A 63 -14.72 -15.30 11.57
CA ILE A 63 -13.31 -15.55 11.87
C ILE A 63 -12.98 -17.05 11.81
N VAL A 64 -13.61 -17.89 12.63
CA VAL A 64 -13.29 -19.33 12.66
C VAL A 64 -13.57 -20.00 11.32
N ARG A 65 -14.72 -19.71 10.70
CA ARG A 65 -15.09 -20.21 9.37
C ARG A 65 -14.01 -19.92 8.33
N GLN A 66 -13.56 -18.66 8.26
CA GLN A 66 -12.63 -18.21 7.22
C GLN A 66 -11.20 -18.67 7.50
N PHE A 67 -10.77 -18.72 8.77
CA PHE A 67 -9.50 -19.35 9.11
C PHE A 67 -9.53 -20.85 8.79
N ALA A 68 -10.61 -21.59 9.03
CA ALA A 68 -10.70 -23.00 8.63
C ALA A 68 -10.51 -23.19 7.11
N ARG A 69 -11.14 -22.34 6.28
CA ARG A 69 -10.92 -22.32 4.82
C ARG A 69 -9.48 -22.05 4.41
N ALA A 70 -8.74 -21.29 5.22
CA ALA A 70 -7.32 -20.98 5.01
C ALA A 70 -6.34 -22.11 5.39
N LYS A 71 -6.86 -23.25 5.86
CA LYS A 71 -6.12 -24.49 6.18
C LYS A 71 -4.96 -24.33 7.18
N PRO A 72 -5.19 -23.75 8.36
CA PRO A 72 -4.19 -23.66 9.42
C PRO A 72 -3.83 -25.02 9.98
N LYS A 73 -2.73 -25.08 10.74
CA LYS A 73 -2.40 -26.27 11.52
C LYS A 73 -3.41 -26.50 12.64
N ALA A 74 -3.75 -25.43 13.36
CA ALA A 74 -4.68 -25.50 14.48
C ALA A 74 -5.45 -24.21 14.69
N ILE A 75 -6.68 -24.33 15.22
CA ILE A 75 -7.50 -23.20 15.68
C ILE A 75 -7.88 -23.44 17.15
N VAL A 76 -7.46 -22.52 18.01
CA VAL A 76 -7.81 -22.49 19.42
C VAL A 76 -8.99 -21.55 19.61
N ILE A 77 -10.15 -22.12 19.95
CA ILE A 77 -11.41 -21.39 20.09
C ILE A 77 -11.72 -21.14 21.56
N ALA A 78 -11.82 -19.85 21.93
CA ALA A 78 -11.94 -19.39 23.30
C ALA A 78 -13.23 -18.57 23.50
N ALA A 79 -14.11 -19.04 24.36
CA ALA A 79 -15.34 -18.36 24.79
C ALA A 79 -15.86 -18.94 26.10
N ARG A 80 -16.82 -18.29 26.78
CA ARG A 80 -17.35 -18.75 28.07
C ARG A 80 -18.21 -20.02 27.97
N ASN A 81 -18.99 -20.15 26.90
CA ASN A 81 -19.97 -21.22 26.75
C ASN A 81 -19.34 -22.42 26.01
N ALA A 82 -19.14 -23.53 26.74
CA ALA A 82 -18.52 -24.73 26.20
C ALA A 82 -19.36 -25.42 25.11
N ASP A 83 -20.68 -25.47 25.27
CA ASP A 83 -21.59 -26.12 24.32
C ASP A 83 -21.55 -25.41 22.96
N LYS A 84 -21.57 -24.07 22.96
CA LYS A 84 -21.44 -23.28 21.72
C LYS A 84 -20.05 -23.40 21.07
N LEU A 85 -19.00 -23.69 21.85
CA LEU A 85 -17.68 -23.99 21.30
C LEU A 85 -17.67 -25.35 20.58
N GLU A 86 -18.47 -26.31 21.01
CA GLU A 86 -18.63 -27.59 20.31
C GLU A 86 -19.27 -27.41 18.93
N GLU A 87 -20.32 -26.58 18.84
CA GLU A 87 -20.90 -26.24 17.53
C GLU A 87 -19.90 -25.52 16.61
N THR A 88 -19.01 -24.71 17.19
CA THR A 88 -17.97 -23.99 16.45
C THR A 88 -16.89 -24.94 15.95
N GLU A 89 -16.50 -25.93 16.77
CA GLU A 89 -15.61 -27.03 16.38
C GLU A 89 -16.21 -27.84 15.23
N ALA A 90 -17.48 -28.25 15.33
CA ALA A 90 -18.17 -28.98 14.29
C ALA A 90 -18.22 -28.20 12.97
N LEU A 91 -18.46 -26.89 13.02
CA LEU A 91 -18.41 -26.00 11.86
C LEU A 91 -17.02 -26.00 11.20
N ALA A 92 -15.96 -25.84 12.00
CA ALA A 92 -14.60 -25.77 11.47
C ALA A 92 -14.15 -27.11 10.86
N LEU A 93 -14.44 -28.23 11.52
CA LEU A 93 -14.13 -29.57 11.03
C LEU A 93 -14.94 -29.96 9.79
N GLY A 94 -16.16 -29.42 9.64
CA GLY A 94 -16.94 -29.58 8.41
C GLY A 94 -16.35 -28.86 7.19
N ILE A 95 -15.48 -27.87 7.41
CA ILE A 95 -14.80 -27.10 6.35
C ILE A 95 -13.42 -27.69 6.04
N GLU A 96 -12.61 -27.93 7.07
CA GLU A 96 -11.27 -28.49 6.95
C GLU A 96 -11.13 -29.65 7.95
N PRO A 97 -11.42 -30.89 7.54
CA PRO A 97 -11.42 -32.04 8.43
C PRO A 97 -10.07 -32.35 9.09
N THR A 98 -8.96 -31.84 8.56
CA THR A 98 -7.61 -32.10 9.08
C THR A 98 -7.11 -31.04 10.07
N VAL A 99 -7.85 -29.94 10.25
CA VAL A 99 -7.46 -28.89 11.20
C VAL A 99 -7.59 -29.38 12.63
N GLU A 100 -6.60 -29.07 13.46
CA GLU A 100 -6.68 -29.38 14.88
C GLU A 100 -7.45 -28.29 15.62
N ILE A 101 -8.61 -28.62 16.20
CA ILE A 101 -9.38 -27.69 17.02
C ILE A 101 -9.09 -27.90 18.50
N VAL A 102 -8.88 -26.79 19.23
CA VAL A 102 -8.73 -26.80 20.68
C VAL A 102 -9.77 -25.90 21.31
N ARG A 103 -10.76 -26.50 21.97
CA ARG A 103 -11.78 -25.79 22.75
C ARG A 103 -11.23 -25.44 24.12
N VAL A 104 -11.27 -24.16 24.47
CA VAL A 104 -10.88 -23.72 25.81
C VAL A 104 -11.93 -22.75 26.35
N PRO A 105 -12.82 -23.19 27.26
CA PRO A 105 -13.71 -22.30 27.97
C PRO A 105 -12.91 -21.18 28.66
N THR A 106 -13.08 -19.95 28.18
CA THR A 106 -12.23 -18.82 28.58
C THR A 106 -13.07 -17.59 28.87
N ASP A 107 -12.89 -17.03 30.06
CA ASP A 107 -13.30 -15.68 30.39
C ASP A 107 -12.09 -14.74 30.25
N VAL A 108 -12.09 -13.93 29.18
CA VAL A 108 -10.99 -12.99 28.88
C VAL A 108 -10.81 -11.91 29.94
N THR A 109 -11.75 -11.74 30.87
CA THR A 109 -11.64 -10.79 31.99
C THR A 109 -10.89 -11.36 33.19
N SER A 110 -10.72 -12.68 33.24
CA SER A 110 -10.03 -13.44 34.27
C SER A 110 -8.60 -13.76 33.83
N GLU A 111 -7.62 -13.26 34.57
CA GLU A 111 -6.21 -13.52 34.24
C GLU A 111 -5.85 -15.00 34.36
N ASP A 112 -6.41 -15.73 35.34
CA ASP A 112 -6.18 -17.16 35.50
C ASP A 112 -6.73 -17.97 34.31
N SER A 113 -7.90 -17.58 33.81
CA SER A 113 -8.53 -18.21 32.65
C SER A 113 -7.69 -17.99 31.38
N VAL A 114 -7.21 -16.75 31.17
CA VAL A 114 -6.31 -16.42 30.06
C VAL A 114 -4.97 -17.14 30.19
N LYS A 115 -4.40 -17.20 31.40
CA LYS A 115 -3.16 -17.94 31.65
C LYS A 115 -3.33 -19.42 31.30
N ASN A 116 -4.40 -20.06 31.78
CA ASN A 116 -4.70 -21.45 31.47
C ASN A 116 -4.80 -21.70 29.96
N LEU A 117 -5.48 -20.81 29.22
CA LEU A 117 -5.54 -20.88 27.76
C LEU A 117 -4.14 -20.90 27.13
N PHE A 118 -3.25 -19.98 27.51
CA PHE A 118 -1.90 -19.92 26.93
C PHE A 118 -0.97 -21.03 27.44
N ASP A 119 -1.17 -21.55 28.65
CA ASP A 119 -0.46 -22.73 29.15
C ASP A 119 -0.80 -23.97 28.29
N ILE A 120 -2.08 -24.16 27.93
CA ILE A 120 -2.51 -25.23 27.02
C ILE A 120 -1.86 -25.08 25.63
N ILE A 121 -1.84 -23.86 25.08
CA ILE A 121 -1.20 -23.59 23.79
C ILE A 121 0.31 -23.89 23.84
N GLN A 122 0.98 -23.42 24.90
CA GLN A 122 2.41 -23.67 25.12
C GLN A 122 2.72 -25.16 25.18
N GLN A 123 1.92 -25.94 25.91
CA GLN A 123 2.10 -27.39 26.06
C GLN A 123 1.85 -28.14 24.74
N LYS A 124 0.82 -27.74 23.98
CA LYS A 124 0.40 -28.49 22.79
C LYS A 124 1.18 -28.10 21.53
N PHE A 125 1.50 -26.83 21.36
CA PHE A 125 2.02 -26.28 20.11
C PHE A 125 3.35 -25.57 20.25
N GLY A 126 3.77 -25.23 21.47
CA GLY A 126 4.99 -24.45 21.72
C GLY A 126 4.84 -22.95 21.47
N LYS A 127 3.98 -22.55 20.52
CA LYS A 127 3.72 -21.15 20.14
C LYS A 127 2.30 -20.95 19.58
N ALA A 128 1.90 -19.68 19.43
CA ALA A 128 0.78 -19.24 18.60
C ALA A 128 1.26 -18.19 17.59
N ASP A 129 0.74 -18.23 16.37
CA ASP A 129 1.16 -17.34 15.27
C ASP A 129 0.20 -16.16 15.07
N VAL A 130 -1.09 -16.38 15.33
CA VAL A 130 -2.15 -15.37 15.15
C VAL A 130 -3.02 -15.30 16.39
N LEU A 131 -3.33 -14.08 16.85
CA LEU A 131 -4.36 -13.80 17.84
C LEU A 131 -5.44 -12.90 17.24
N VAL A 132 -6.69 -13.36 17.26
CA VAL A 132 -7.87 -12.55 16.95
C VAL A 132 -8.62 -12.23 18.24
N ASN A 133 -8.54 -10.97 18.68
CA ASN A 133 -9.31 -10.49 19.81
C ASN A 133 -10.69 -10.03 19.34
N ASN A 134 -11.70 -10.88 19.53
CA ASN A 134 -13.08 -10.63 19.09
C ASN A 134 -14.12 -10.61 20.24
N ALA A 135 -13.75 -10.98 21.47
CA ALA A 135 -14.66 -10.89 22.61
C ALA A 135 -15.19 -9.45 22.84
N GLY A 136 -16.51 -9.23 22.67
CA GLY A 136 -17.10 -7.90 22.49
C GLY A 136 -17.53 -7.12 23.74
N GLU A 137 -17.70 -7.75 24.91
CA GLU A 137 -18.20 -7.07 26.12
C GLU A 137 -17.11 -6.32 26.91
N VAL A 138 -15.84 -6.75 26.83
CA VAL A 138 -14.74 -6.16 27.62
C VAL A 138 -13.56 -5.78 26.72
N ASN A 139 -13.77 -4.66 26.02
CA ASN A 139 -12.93 -4.20 24.91
C ASN A 139 -11.48 -3.86 25.26
N VAL A 140 -11.18 -3.47 26.51
CA VAL A 140 -9.81 -3.05 26.89
C VAL A 140 -9.09 -4.11 27.71
N LYS A 141 -9.63 -4.49 28.88
CA LYS A 141 -8.98 -5.45 29.79
C LYS A 141 -8.73 -6.81 29.11
N GLY A 142 -9.74 -7.35 28.41
CA GLY A 142 -9.62 -8.63 27.74
C GLY A 142 -8.56 -8.62 26.64
N VAL A 143 -8.59 -7.59 25.78
CA VAL A 143 -7.58 -7.40 24.73
C VAL A 143 -6.17 -7.29 25.31
N LEU A 144 -5.99 -6.53 26.40
CA LEU A 144 -4.70 -6.39 27.07
C LEU A 144 -4.19 -7.70 27.66
N LEU A 145 -5.06 -8.47 28.35
CA LEU A 145 -4.68 -9.76 28.92
C LEU A 145 -4.29 -10.76 27.84
N MET A 146 -5.14 -10.94 26.83
CA MET A 146 -4.86 -11.85 25.71
C MET A 146 -3.57 -11.48 24.99
N THR A 147 -3.38 -10.19 24.72
CA THR A 147 -2.17 -9.68 24.07
C THR A 147 -0.93 -9.88 24.93
N LYS A 148 -1.00 -9.63 26.25
CA LYS A 148 0.11 -9.85 27.19
C LYS A 148 0.62 -11.29 27.14
N TYR A 149 -0.28 -12.27 27.22
CA TYR A 149 0.10 -13.67 27.23
C TYR A 149 0.50 -14.19 25.84
N PHE A 150 -0.15 -13.71 24.78
CA PHE A 150 0.27 -14.00 23.41
C PHE A 150 1.70 -13.52 23.13
N LEU A 151 2.03 -12.28 23.49
CA LEU A 151 3.38 -11.74 23.27
C LEU A 151 4.46 -12.46 24.09
N ARG A 152 4.12 -12.92 25.31
CA ARG A 152 5.03 -13.75 26.12
C ARG A 152 5.32 -15.09 25.46
N LEU A 153 4.29 -15.72 24.90
CA LEU A 153 4.42 -16.98 24.19
C LEU A 153 5.14 -16.80 22.84
N LEU A 154 4.92 -15.67 22.16
CA LEU A 154 5.49 -15.35 20.86
C LEU A 154 7.02 -15.13 20.94
N GLY A 155 7.49 -14.42 21.98
CA GLY A 155 8.90 -14.03 22.10
C GLY A 155 9.37 -13.23 20.88
N ASP A 156 10.48 -13.65 20.29
CA ASP A 156 11.07 -13.04 19.09
C ASP A 156 10.50 -13.61 17.77
N ALA A 157 9.61 -14.60 17.84
CA ALA A 157 8.99 -15.16 16.65
C ALA A 157 8.08 -14.14 15.97
N ARG A 158 7.81 -14.36 14.68
CA ARG A 158 6.85 -13.53 13.93
C ARG A 158 5.42 -13.89 14.33
N GLY A 159 4.57 -12.87 14.50
CA GLY A 159 3.16 -13.07 14.80
C GLY A 159 2.27 -11.92 14.37
N SER A 160 0.96 -12.18 14.36
CA SER A 160 -0.06 -11.22 13.97
C SER A 160 -1.17 -11.11 15.02
N ILE A 161 -1.64 -9.88 15.28
CA ILE A 161 -2.79 -9.61 16.16
C ILE A 161 -3.84 -8.84 15.37
N VAL A 162 -5.05 -9.36 15.29
CA VAL A 162 -6.22 -8.66 14.76
C VAL A 162 -7.16 -8.34 15.91
N ASN A 163 -7.36 -7.06 16.20
CA ASN A 163 -8.28 -6.61 17.23
C ASN A 163 -9.58 -6.17 16.57
N ILE A 164 -10.69 -6.86 16.84
CA ILE A 164 -12.01 -6.47 16.33
C ILE A 164 -12.46 -5.20 17.05
N SER A 165 -12.40 -4.10 16.32
CA SER A 165 -12.78 -2.76 16.74
C SER A 165 -14.17 -2.41 16.20
N SER A 166 -14.42 -1.14 15.93
CA SER A 166 -15.64 -0.62 15.33
C SER A 166 -15.36 0.73 14.70
N GLN A 167 -16.13 1.12 13.70
CA GLN A 167 -16.15 2.50 13.24
C GLN A 167 -16.57 3.49 14.34
N ALA A 168 -17.30 3.04 15.37
CA ALA A 168 -17.60 3.84 16.55
C ALA A 168 -16.33 4.30 17.33
N ALA A 169 -15.13 3.84 16.96
CA ALA A 169 -13.89 4.44 17.44
C ALA A 169 -13.65 5.87 16.92
N TRP A 170 -14.23 6.20 15.76
CA TRP A 170 -14.07 7.48 15.06
C TRP A 170 -15.36 8.28 15.01
N ASN A 171 -16.50 7.60 14.87
CA ASN A 171 -17.80 8.23 14.90
C ASN A 171 -18.21 8.47 16.37
N GLU A 172 -18.84 9.61 16.66
CA GLU A 172 -19.30 9.98 18.00
C GLU A 172 -20.83 9.83 18.12
N PRO A 173 -21.43 8.62 18.04
CA PRO A 173 -22.85 8.48 18.26
C PRO A 173 -23.18 8.82 19.71
N GLU A 174 -24.14 9.75 19.91
CA GLU A 174 -24.56 10.27 21.21
C GLU A 174 -24.99 9.19 22.22
N VAL A 175 -25.29 7.98 21.75
CA VAL A 175 -25.87 6.88 22.55
C VAL A 175 -24.86 5.86 23.10
N SER A 176 -23.54 5.97 22.86
CA SER A 176 -22.60 4.93 23.35
C SER A 176 -21.15 5.38 23.61
N ALA A 177 -20.96 6.50 24.31
CA ALA A 177 -19.63 7.05 24.60
C ALA A 177 -18.64 6.03 25.20
N GLY A 178 -19.08 5.19 26.15
CA GLY A 178 -18.22 4.16 26.77
C GLY A 178 -17.73 3.11 25.76
N TYR A 179 -18.60 2.65 24.86
CA TYR A 179 -18.21 1.73 23.79
C TYR A 179 -17.24 2.40 22.82
N CYS A 180 -17.56 3.62 22.36
CA CYS A 180 -16.73 4.38 21.42
C CYS A 180 -15.31 4.60 21.97
N LEU A 181 -15.20 5.09 23.21
CA LEU A 181 -13.93 5.29 23.89
C LEU A 181 -13.16 3.98 24.04
N SER A 182 -13.84 2.87 24.36
CA SER A 182 -13.19 1.57 24.48
C SER A 182 -12.66 1.05 23.15
N LYS A 183 -13.35 1.32 22.02
CA LYS A 183 -12.88 0.95 20.68
C LYS A 183 -11.75 1.87 20.19
N LEU A 184 -11.80 3.16 20.51
CA LEU A 184 -10.70 4.08 20.28
C LEU A 184 -9.43 3.67 21.05
N ALA A 185 -9.58 3.19 22.29
CA ALA A 185 -8.46 2.67 23.07
C ALA A 185 -7.78 1.46 22.40
N ILE A 186 -8.55 0.57 21.75
CA ILE A 186 -7.99 -0.53 20.95
C ILE A 186 -7.17 0.00 19.77
N VAL A 187 -7.66 1.01 19.05
CA VAL A 187 -6.93 1.60 17.92
C VAL A 187 -5.61 2.21 18.41
N LYS A 188 -5.63 2.93 19.53
CA LYS A 188 -4.42 3.50 20.13
C LYS A 188 -3.44 2.42 20.57
N LEU A 189 -3.93 1.33 21.15
CA LEU A 189 -3.13 0.18 21.56
C LEU A 189 -2.41 -0.46 20.37
N CYS A 190 -3.09 -0.67 19.23
CA CYS A 190 -2.44 -1.17 18.01
C CYS A 190 -1.28 -0.28 17.60
N ARG A 191 -1.47 1.05 17.58
CA ARG A 191 -0.43 2.01 17.21
C ARG A 191 0.75 2.06 18.18
N GLN A 192 0.52 1.80 19.47
CA GLN A 192 1.61 1.69 20.44
C GLN A 192 2.45 0.42 20.23
N MET A 193 1.83 -0.66 19.77
CA MET A 193 2.49 -1.96 19.61
C MET A 193 3.18 -2.13 18.26
N SER A 194 2.86 -1.32 17.25
CA SER A 194 3.42 -1.42 15.89
C SER A 194 4.91 -1.10 15.79
N GLY A 195 5.55 -0.62 16.87
CA GLY A 195 6.99 -0.46 16.93
C GLY A 195 7.79 -1.77 17.02
N ARG A 196 7.12 -2.93 17.17
CA ARG A 196 7.76 -4.24 17.21
C ARG A 196 7.95 -4.81 15.79
N PRO A 197 9.18 -5.05 15.32
CA PRO A 197 9.44 -5.44 13.93
C PRO A 197 8.92 -6.85 13.57
N ASN A 198 8.80 -7.74 14.56
CA ASN A 198 8.29 -9.10 14.42
C ASN A 198 6.76 -9.21 14.56
N LEU A 199 6.05 -8.10 14.78
CA LEU A 199 4.61 -8.10 15.06
C LEU A 199 3.83 -7.25 14.04
N THR A 200 2.82 -7.86 13.42
CA THR A 200 1.78 -7.11 12.72
C THR A 200 0.57 -6.99 13.63
N VAL A 201 0.11 -5.78 13.91
CA VAL A 201 -1.09 -5.58 14.75
C VAL A 201 -2.04 -4.55 14.18
N VAL A 202 -3.30 -4.94 13.97
CA VAL A 202 -4.27 -4.12 13.23
C VAL A 202 -5.59 -4.07 13.99
N ALA A 203 -6.21 -2.88 14.03
CA ALA A 203 -7.59 -2.73 14.49
C ALA A 203 -8.52 -2.87 13.28
N LEU A 204 -9.44 -3.86 13.33
CA LEU A 204 -10.37 -4.15 12.24
C LEU A 204 -11.78 -3.74 12.64
N HIS A 205 -12.40 -2.82 11.91
CA HIS A 205 -13.85 -2.68 11.89
C HIS A 205 -14.43 -3.78 10.98
N PRO A 206 -15.27 -4.69 11.51
CA PRO A 206 -15.71 -5.88 10.78
C PRO A 206 -16.82 -5.60 9.75
N GLY A 207 -17.23 -4.35 9.55
CA GLY A 207 -18.48 -4.00 8.87
C GLY A 207 -19.69 -4.07 9.80
N THR A 208 -20.86 -3.86 9.22
CA THR A 208 -22.17 -3.89 9.89
C THR A 208 -22.82 -5.26 9.65
N ILE A 209 -22.50 -6.21 10.53
CA ILE A 209 -22.98 -7.60 10.43
C ILE A 209 -24.14 -7.82 11.40
N LYS A 210 -25.22 -8.44 10.92
CA LYS A 210 -26.38 -8.77 11.75
C LYS A 210 -25.99 -9.65 12.94
N SER A 211 -26.26 -9.17 14.14
CA SER A 211 -25.99 -9.88 15.40
C SER A 211 -26.81 -9.30 16.55
N ASP A 212 -26.87 -10.01 17.67
CA ASP A 212 -27.62 -9.59 18.87
C ASP A 212 -27.12 -8.26 19.47
N ILE A 213 -25.93 -7.79 19.09
CA ILE A 213 -25.34 -6.53 19.57
C ILE A 213 -25.85 -5.33 18.74
N VAL A 214 -26.36 -5.57 17.53
CA VAL A 214 -26.87 -4.49 16.67
C VAL A 214 -28.24 -4.05 17.17
N PRO A 215 -28.44 -2.76 17.51
CA PRO A 215 -29.75 -2.26 17.92
C PRO A 215 -30.80 -2.44 16.82
N GLU A 216 -32.05 -2.71 17.20
CA GLU A 216 -33.16 -2.97 16.26
C GLU A 216 -33.26 -1.92 15.14
N PHE A 217 -33.19 -0.64 15.50
CA PHE A 217 -33.27 0.49 14.56
C PHE A 217 -32.13 0.53 13.53
N PHE A 218 -31.02 -0.16 13.79
CA PHE A 218 -29.83 -0.19 12.95
C PHE A 218 -29.75 -1.48 12.10
N LEU A 219 -30.58 -2.49 12.38
CA LEU A 219 -30.57 -3.78 11.67
C LEU A 219 -30.75 -3.64 10.15
N ARG A 220 -31.47 -2.62 9.70
CA ARG A 220 -31.68 -2.34 8.27
C ARG A 220 -30.40 -1.98 7.50
N PHE A 221 -29.34 -1.57 8.19
CA PHE A 221 -28.04 -1.26 7.60
C PHE A 221 -27.07 -2.46 7.69
N ALA A 222 -27.45 -3.51 8.42
CA ALA A 222 -26.62 -4.66 8.73
C ALA A 222 -26.65 -5.72 7.62
N GLU A 223 -26.22 -5.32 6.43
CA GLU A 223 -26.21 -6.13 5.21
C GLU A 223 -24.88 -6.87 4.98
N ASP A 224 -23.85 -6.61 5.79
CA ASP A 224 -22.53 -7.22 5.60
C ASP A 224 -22.51 -8.68 6.07
N THR A 225 -21.78 -9.52 5.34
CA THR A 225 -21.64 -10.94 5.70
C THR A 225 -20.53 -11.15 6.74
N PRO A 226 -20.63 -12.19 7.58
CA PRO A 226 -19.51 -12.62 8.43
C PRO A 226 -18.26 -12.99 7.62
N ALA A 227 -18.43 -13.44 6.37
CA ALA A 227 -17.34 -13.80 5.49
C ALA A 227 -16.44 -12.61 5.15
N LEU A 228 -17.00 -11.41 4.94
CA LEU A 228 -16.24 -10.18 4.74
C LEU A 228 -15.25 -9.91 5.88
N ALA A 229 -15.73 -9.98 7.13
CA ALA A 229 -14.89 -9.76 8.31
C ALA A 229 -13.82 -10.85 8.47
N GLY A 230 -14.20 -12.12 8.26
CA GLY A 230 -13.29 -13.26 8.37
C GLY A 230 -12.20 -13.24 7.30
N GLY A 231 -12.55 -13.04 6.04
CA GLY A 231 -11.59 -12.98 4.93
C GLY A 231 -10.61 -11.81 5.11
N THR A 232 -11.11 -10.64 5.52
CA THR A 232 -10.25 -9.49 5.83
C THR A 232 -9.29 -9.81 6.99
N ALA A 233 -9.76 -10.48 8.05
CA ALA A 233 -8.90 -10.90 9.16
C ALA A 233 -7.82 -11.89 8.71
N VAL A 234 -8.13 -12.83 7.80
CA VAL A 234 -7.12 -13.72 7.21
C VAL A 234 -6.09 -12.93 6.42
N TRP A 235 -6.53 -12.03 5.52
CA TRP A 235 -5.63 -11.17 4.73
C TRP A 235 -4.69 -10.35 5.61
N LEU A 236 -5.20 -9.73 6.69
CA LEU A 236 -4.41 -8.93 7.64
C LEU A 236 -3.30 -9.72 8.37
N THR A 237 -3.29 -11.05 8.28
CA THR A 237 -2.28 -11.92 8.91
C THR A 237 -1.22 -12.44 7.93
N THR A 238 -1.24 -11.96 6.70
CA THR A 238 -0.26 -12.29 5.65
C THR A 238 0.95 -11.36 5.67
N GLU A 239 2.01 -11.74 4.95
CA GLU A 239 3.20 -10.90 4.78
C GLU A 239 2.87 -9.61 3.99
N GLU A 240 1.98 -9.72 2.99
CA GLU A 240 1.56 -8.60 2.15
C GLU A 240 0.89 -7.49 2.97
N ALA A 241 0.09 -7.86 3.98
CA ALA A 241 -0.60 -6.89 4.84
C ALA A 241 0.28 -6.25 5.94
N ARG A 242 1.60 -6.53 6.01
CA ARG A 242 2.47 -6.04 7.10
C ARG A 242 2.49 -4.51 7.25
N PHE A 243 2.36 -3.77 6.15
CA PHE A 243 2.32 -2.31 6.17
C PHE A 243 1.10 -1.76 6.94
N MET A 244 0.08 -2.59 7.20
CA MET A 244 -1.09 -2.24 8.00
C MET A 244 -0.82 -2.24 9.51
N SER A 245 0.35 -2.70 9.97
CA SER A 245 0.67 -2.71 11.40
C SER A 245 0.53 -1.31 12.02
N GLY A 246 -0.19 -1.22 13.13
CA GLY A 246 -0.52 0.02 13.84
C GLY A 246 -1.70 0.81 13.28
N ARG A 247 -2.37 0.30 12.23
CA ARG A 247 -3.46 1.01 11.54
C ARG A 247 -4.84 0.47 11.92
N PHE A 248 -5.84 1.23 11.51
CA PHE A 248 -7.25 0.85 11.51
C PHE A 248 -7.66 0.48 10.08
N MET A 249 -8.47 -0.57 9.93
CA MET A 249 -9.00 -1.05 8.65
C MET A 249 -10.51 -1.26 8.79
N SER A 250 -11.28 -0.76 7.83
CA SER A 250 -12.69 -1.17 7.66
C SER A 250 -12.76 -2.34 6.68
N ALA A 251 -13.46 -3.42 7.03
CA ALA A 251 -13.59 -4.59 6.17
C ALA A 251 -14.31 -4.27 4.85
N ASN A 252 -15.18 -3.25 4.83
CA ASN A 252 -15.86 -2.81 3.60
C ASN A 252 -14.88 -2.18 2.59
N CYS A 253 -13.74 -1.64 3.05
CA CYS A 253 -12.74 -1.05 2.17
C CYS A 253 -12.00 -2.13 1.38
N SER A 254 -11.79 -1.88 0.10
CA SER A 254 -11.13 -2.83 -0.80
C SER A 254 -9.63 -2.92 -0.51
N SER A 255 -9.17 -4.09 -0.05
CA SER A 255 -7.76 -4.38 0.23
C SER A 255 -6.90 -4.26 -1.02
N SER A 256 -7.41 -4.71 -2.18
CA SER A 256 -6.74 -4.54 -3.46
C SER A 256 -6.61 -3.07 -3.87
N HIS A 257 -7.60 -2.21 -3.60
CA HIS A 257 -7.45 -0.77 -3.81
C HIS A 257 -6.46 -0.12 -2.84
N ILE A 258 -6.38 -0.58 -1.59
CA ILE A 258 -5.39 -0.07 -0.62
C ILE A 258 -3.98 -0.50 -1.03
N LEU A 259 -3.83 -1.75 -1.43
CA LEU A 259 -2.58 -2.28 -1.97
C LEU A 259 -2.19 -1.55 -3.24
N LEU A 260 -3.13 -1.32 -4.16
CA LEU A 260 -2.92 -0.48 -5.34
C LEU A 260 -2.46 0.90 -4.90
N TYR A 261 -3.24 1.64 -4.11
CA TYR A 261 -2.90 2.99 -3.65
C TYR A 261 -1.50 3.10 -3.04
N ILE A 262 -1.07 2.10 -2.24
CA ILE A 262 0.25 2.10 -1.59
C ILE A 262 1.36 1.61 -2.52
N SER A 263 1.09 0.61 -3.36
CA SER A 263 2.01 0.14 -4.40
C SER A 263 2.08 1.10 -5.59
N THR A 264 1.24 2.12 -5.66
CA THR A 264 1.23 3.09 -6.76
C THR A 264 1.77 4.45 -6.37
N MET A 265 2.09 4.65 -5.09
CA MET A 265 2.77 5.86 -4.64
C MET A 265 4.25 5.74 -4.99
N ALA A 266 4.63 6.28 -6.15
CA ALA A 266 5.98 6.76 -6.33
C ALA A 266 6.30 7.73 -5.19
N VAL A 267 7.37 7.49 -4.44
CA VAL A 267 7.76 8.41 -3.37
C VAL A 267 8.41 9.61 -4.03
N ILE A 268 7.64 10.68 -4.19
CA ILE A 268 8.15 11.97 -4.69
C ILE A 268 9.18 12.46 -3.68
N THR A 269 10.45 12.44 -4.08
CA THR A 269 11.53 12.98 -3.26
C THR A 269 11.64 14.49 -3.48
N SER A 270 11.42 14.94 -4.72
CA SER A 270 11.32 16.35 -5.03
C SER A 270 10.52 16.59 -6.31
N LEU A 271 9.74 17.68 -6.32
CA LEU A 271 9.01 18.18 -7.48
C LEU A 271 8.89 19.71 -7.38
N ARG A 272 9.33 20.44 -8.41
CA ARG A 272 9.27 21.91 -8.48
C ARG A 272 9.19 22.42 -9.92
N LEU A 273 8.84 23.68 -10.11
CA LEU A 273 8.87 24.29 -11.45
C LEU A 273 10.31 24.44 -11.96
N PRO A 274 10.56 24.16 -13.26
CA PRO A 274 11.82 24.54 -13.89
C PRO A 274 12.07 26.06 -13.78
N VAL A 275 13.35 26.47 -13.73
CA VAL A 275 13.75 27.88 -13.56
C VAL A 275 13.24 28.79 -14.68
N LEU A 276 12.92 28.21 -15.85
CA LEU A 276 12.24 28.93 -16.93
C LEU A 276 10.87 29.49 -16.50
N TYR A 277 10.16 28.77 -15.64
CA TYR A 277 8.81 29.09 -15.19
C TYR A 277 8.78 29.77 -13.82
N ASP A 278 9.79 29.53 -12.97
CA ASP A 278 9.99 30.24 -11.71
C ASP A 278 11.48 30.44 -11.37
N SER A 279 11.96 31.67 -11.56
CA SER A 279 13.35 32.04 -11.25
C SER A 279 13.68 32.07 -9.74
N ALA A 280 12.68 32.24 -8.86
CA ALA A 280 12.85 32.30 -7.41
C ALA A 280 12.99 30.90 -6.78
N ALA A 281 12.48 29.85 -7.44
CA ALA A 281 12.63 28.45 -7.03
C ALA A 281 14.07 27.91 -7.10
N SER A 282 15.03 28.67 -7.66
CA SER A 282 16.43 28.26 -7.90
C SER A 282 17.29 28.11 -6.63
N VAL A 283 16.96 28.81 -5.54
CA VAL A 283 17.85 28.94 -4.37
C VAL A 283 17.67 27.83 -3.32
N GLN A 284 16.60 27.04 -3.39
CA GLN A 284 16.26 26.06 -2.34
C GLN A 284 16.32 24.58 -2.78
N HIS A 285 16.56 24.30 -4.06
CA HIS A 285 16.52 22.93 -4.58
C HIS A 285 17.91 22.44 -4.97
N SER A 286 18.41 21.38 -4.32
CA SER A 286 19.76 20.85 -4.53
C SER A 286 19.92 19.96 -5.77
N GLY A 287 18.83 19.58 -6.45
CA GLY A 287 18.86 18.52 -7.46
C GLY A 287 19.26 17.16 -6.87
N PRO A 288 19.19 16.06 -7.63
CA PRO A 288 19.82 14.82 -7.20
C PRO A 288 21.35 14.96 -7.20
N SER A 289 22.02 14.18 -6.35
CA SER A 289 23.49 14.13 -6.37
C SER A 289 24.00 13.53 -7.69
N ILE A 290 25.24 13.85 -8.07
CA ILE A 290 25.86 13.25 -9.26
C ILE A 290 25.91 11.72 -9.12
N ASP A 291 26.19 11.21 -7.92
CA ASP A 291 26.21 9.77 -7.66
C ASP A 291 24.84 9.12 -7.90
N TRP A 292 23.75 9.82 -7.56
CA TRP A 292 22.39 9.34 -7.82
C TRP A 292 22.07 9.32 -9.32
N LEU A 293 22.45 10.39 -10.03
CA LEU A 293 22.24 10.53 -11.47
C LEU A 293 23.07 9.53 -12.27
N SER A 294 24.25 9.16 -11.77
CA SER A 294 25.20 8.26 -12.46
C SER A 294 24.61 6.88 -12.72
N GLY A 295 24.96 6.31 -13.87
CA GLY A 295 24.46 5.01 -14.36
C GLY A 295 23.48 5.13 -15.53
N ARG A 296 22.92 3.98 -15.92
CA ARG A 296 22.02 3.86 -17.07
C ARG A 296 20.59 4.24 -16.75
N TRP A 297 20.02 5.15 -17.52
CA TRP A 297 18.60 5.52 -17.46
C TRP A 297 17.88 5.17 -18.75
N HIS A 298 16.60 4.83 -18.64
CA HIS A 298 15.77 4.47 -19.79
C HIS A 298 14.70 5.53 -19.98
N ILE A 299 14.54 6.03 -21.20
CA ILE A 299 13.45 6.95 -21.52
C ILE A 299 12.18 6.11 -21.62
N SER A 300 11.28 6.29 -20.65
CA SER A 300 10.00 5.56 -20.59
C SER A 300 8.92 6.29 -21.38
N HIS A 301 8.85 7.62 -21.24
CA HIS A 301 7.91 8.48 -21.92
C HIS A 301 8.60 9.77 -22.36
N SER A 302 8.13 10.37 -23.44
CA SER A 302 8.65 11.64 -23.94
C SER A 302 7.60 12.42 -24.72
N SER A 303 7.70 13.75 -24.68
CA SER A 303 6.99 14.66 -25.59
C SER A 303 7.85 15.09 -26.78
N LEU A 304 9.16 14.81 -26.76
CA LEU A 304 10.08 15.16 -27.84
C LEU A 304 9.82 14.31 -29.09
N PRO A 305 9.55 14.94 -30.26
CA PRO A 305 9.27 14.21 -31.49
C PRO A 305 10.43 13.32 -31.97
N MET A 306 11.66 13.60 -31.54
CA MET A 306 12.85 12.86 -31.95
C MET A 306 12.85 11.40 -31.50
N TRP A 307 12.03 11.00 -30.53
CA TRP A 307 11.96 9.61 -30.06
C TRP A 307 10.87 8.78 -30.75
N ARG A 308 10.04 9.39 -31.61
CA ARG A 308 8.87 8.74 -32.23
C ARG A 308 9.23 7.56 -33.14
N ASP A 309 10.40 7.61 -33.76
CA ASP A 309 10.91 6.61 -34.69
C ASP A 309 12.00 5.71 -34.06
N LYS A 310 12.12 5.74 -32.72
CA LYS A 310 13.18 5.06 -31.96
C LYS A 310 12.62 4.14 -30.87
N ARG A 311 13.44 3.18 -30.46
CA ARG A 311 13.23 2.25 -29.35
C ARG A 311 14.52 2.01 -28.57
N ASN A 312 14.39 1.42 -27.38
CA ASN A 312 15.50 1.11 -26.48
C ASN A 312 16.37 2.34 -26.20
N CYS A 313 15.71 3.48 -25.97
CA CYS A 313 16.36 4.76 -25.78
C CYS A 313 16.89 4.87 -24.35
N THR A 314 18.21 4.91 -24.20
CA THR A 314 18.87 4.97 -22.90
C THR A 314 19.91 6.07 -22.86
N VAL A 315 20.22 6.53 -21.66
CA VAL A 315 21.29 7.50 -21.40
C VAL A 315 22.15 6.98 -20.26
N ASP A 316 23.44 6.82 -20.53
CA ASP A 316 24.45 6.47 -19.53
C ASP A 316 25.12 7.76 -19.04
N TYR A 317 24.95 8.07 -17.75
CA TYR A 317 25.61 9.20 -17.10
C TYR A 317 26.82 8.73 -16.30
N ALA A 318 27.99 9.35 -16.50
CA ALA A 318 29.18 9.06 -15.69
C ALA A 318 29.84 10.36 -15.17
N PRO A 319 30.28 10.40 -13.89
CA PRO A 319 30.88 11.60 -13.33
C PRO A 319 32.21 11.92 -14.04
N LEU A 320 32.42 13.20 -14.34
CA LEU A 320 33.68 13.71 -14.87
C LEU A 320 34.34 14.64 -13.87
N ALA A 321 35.67 14.78 -13.97
CA ALA A 321 36.39 15.80 -13.21
C ALA A 321 35.78 17.19 -13.49
N PRO A 322 35.59 18.03 -12.46
CA PRO A 322 35.03 19.37 -12.63
C PRO A 322 35.78 20.19 -13.69
N ALA A 323 35.08 21.10 -14.36
CA ALA A 323 35.74 22.06 -15.25
C ALA A 323 36.74 22.94 -14.48
N ALA A 324 37.58 23.67 -15.19
CA ALA A 324 38.38 24.75 -14.59
C ALA A 324 37.52 25.80 -13.83
N SER A 325 36.22 25.90 -14.17
CA SER A 325 35.22 26.72 -13.48
C SER A 325 34.70 26.12 -12.16
N MET A 326 35.18 24.94 -11.75
CA MET A 326 34.70 24.14 -10.60
C MET A 326 33.23 23.72 -10.69
N LEU A 327 32.59 23.87 -11.85
CA LEU A 327 31.23 23.38 -12.08
C LEU A 327 31.24 21.86 -12.29
N PRO A 328 30.22 21.15 -11.80
CA PRO A 328 30.11 19.72 -11.96
C PRO A 328 29.96 19.35 -13.45
N ARG A 329 30.52 18.20 -13.83
CA ARG A 329 30.47 17.67 -15.19
C ARG A 329 30.09 16.21 -15.18
N VAL A 330 29.31 15.82 -16.18
CA VAL A 330 28.86 14.44 -16.36
C VAL A 330 29.00 14.09 -17.84
N ASP A 331 29.59 12.93 -18.11
CA ASP A 331 29.62 12.30 -19.42
C ASP A 331 28.23 11.76 -19.75
N ASP A 332 27.80 11.94 -20.99
CA ASP A 332 26.46 11.61 -21.45
C ASP A 332 26.56 10.79 -22.73
N MET A 333 26.19 9.52 -22.61
CA MET A 333 26.13 8.61 -23.75
C MET A 333 24.68 8.17 -23.98
N VAL A 334 24.08 8.72 -25.02
CA VAL A 334 22.74 8.35 -25.47
C VAL A 334 22.85 7.16 -26.40
N HIS A 335 22.06 6.12 -26.14
CA HIS A 335 21.88 4.97 -27.01
C HIS A 335 20.45 4.88 -27.51
N TYR A 336 20.25 4.54 -28.77
CA TYR A 336 18.92 4.25 -29.32
C TYR A 336 19.01 3.30 -30.52
N GLN A 337 17.90 2.66 -30.85
CA GLN A 337 17.72 1.93 -32.10
C GLN A 337 16.57 2.56 -32.89
N MET A 338 16.66 2.54 -34.22
CA MET A 338 15.49 2.87 -35.05
C MET A 338 14.45 1.76 -34.93
N LEU A 339 13.17 2.07 -35.07
CA LEU A 339 12.10 1.06 -35.02
C LEU A 339 12.26 -0.05 -36.07
N ASN A 340 12.88 0.28 -37.21
CA ASN A 340 13.11 -0.63 -38.33
C ASN A 340 14.54 -1.20 -38.38
N SER A 341 15.34 -1.05 -37.33
CA SER A 341 16.71 -1.52 -37.28
C SER A 341 17.08 -2.10 -35.91
N ASP A 342 17.95 -3.10 -35.91
CA ASP A 342 18.56 -3.62 -34.68
C ASP A 342 19.91 -2.94 -34.37
N SER A 343 20.41 -2.08 -35.27
CA SER A 343 21.66 -1.35 -35.06
C SER A 343 21.51 -0.31 -33.94
N VAL A 344 22.35 -0.39 -32.92
CA VAL A 344 22.43 0.61 -31.85
C VAL A 344 23.22 1.82 -32.33
N SER A 345 22.57 2.98 -32.36
CA SER A 345 23.19 4.28 -32.56
C SER A 345 23.60 4.89 -31.23
N GLN A 346 24.66 5.71 -31.27
CA GLN A 346 25.22 6.36 -30.09
C GLN A 346 25.42 7.85 -30.36
N ILE A 347 25.09 8.68 -29.37
CA ILE A 347 25.41 10.11 -29.36
C ILE A 347 26.15 10.40 -28.07
N HIS A 348 27.37 10.91 -28.20
CA HIS A 348 28.19 11.32 -27.07
C HIS A 348 28.12 12.83 -26.85
N ALA A 349 28.08 13.21 -25.58
CA ALA A 349 28.02 14.59 -25.13
C ALA A 349 28.61 14.76 -23.74
N ILE A 350 28.79 16.03 -23.37
CA ILE A 350 29.20 16.41 -22.02
C ILE A 350 28.20 17.41 -21.45
N ASN A 351 27.70 17.12 -20.26
CA ASN A 351 26.87 18.02 -19.47
C ASN A 351 27.73 18.82 -18.50
N THR A 352 27.51 20.13 -18.47
CA THR A 352 28.13 21.04 -17.49
C THR A 352 27.05 21.70 -16.66
N GLY A 353 27.12 21.60 -15.33
CA GLY A 353 26.10 22.14 -14.44
C GLY A 353 26.06 23.67 -14.42
N TRP A 354 24.91 24.24 -14.06
CA TRP A 354 24.73 25.69 -13.96
C TRP A 354 25.23 26.26 -12.62
N LYS A 355 25.69 27.51 -12.66
CA LYS A 355 25.99 28.26 -11.44
C LYS A 355 24.68 28.72 -10.78
N GLY A 356 24.43 28.31 -9.54
CA GLY A 356 23.26 28.73 -8.75
C GLY A 356 21.97 27.94 -9.02
N ASN A 357 21.99 26.94 -9.91
CA ASN A 357 20.92 25.97 -10.06
C ASN A 357 21.52 24.56 -10.19
N PRO A 358 21.60 23.78 -9.10
CA PRO A 358 22.28 22.49 -9.10
C PRO A 358 21.52 21.37 -9.82
N ALA A 359 20.27 21.61 -10.24
CA ALA A 359 19.51 20.68 -11.08
C ALA A 359 19.57 21.01 -12.58
N GLY A 360 20.20 22.13 -12.96
CA GLY A 360 20.29 22.62 -14.33
C GLY A 360 21.63 22.30 -14.97
N TRP A 361 21.59 21.94 -16.26
CA TRP A 361 22.72 21.45 -17.02
C TRP A 361 22.70 21.99 -18.45
N THR A 362 23.88 22.21 -19.01
CA THR A 362 24.05 22.49 -20.44
C THR A 362 24.74 21.30 -21.09
N TRP A 363 24.00 20.64 -21.97
CA TRP A 363 24.44 19.56 -22.84
C TRP A 363 25.20 20.11 -24.04
N ARG A 364 26.33 19.50 -24.39
CA ARG A 364 27.07 19.78 -25.63
C ARG A 364 27.54 18.49 -26.28
N GLY A 365 27.16 18.29 -27.54
CA GLY A 365 27.62 17.14 -28.31
C GLY A 365 29.12 17.17 -28.55
N THR A 366 29.73 16.00 -28.67
CA THR A 366 31.19 15.86 -28.93
C THR A 366 31.50 15.28 -30.31
N GLY A 367 30.48 14.83 -31.04
CA GLY A 367 30.63 14.28 -32.39
C GLY A 367 30.85 15.35 -33.45
N TRP A 368 31.36 14.95 -34.61
CA TRP A 368 31.67 15.86 -35.72
C TRP A 368 30.50 16.78 -36.12
N ILE A 369 29.28 16.25 -36.12
CA ILE A 369 28.05 16.99 -36.43
C ILE A 369 27.45 17.62 -35.17
N THR A 370 27.54 16.94 -34.02
CA THR A 370 26.87 17.36 -32.78
C THR A 370 27.65 18.39 -31.97
N GLN A 371 28.93 18.65 -32.28
CA GLN A 371 29.78 19.65 -31.61
C GLN A 371 29.26 21.09 -31.68
N PHE A 372 28.37 21.40 -32.62
CA PHE A 372 27.72 22.71 -32.75
C PHE A 372 26.34 22.78 -32.09
N ILE A 373 25.88 21.68 -31.48
CA ILE A 373 24.57 21.57 -30.84
C ILE A 373 24.76 21.69 -29.33
N SER A 374 24.02 22.62 -28.72
CA SER A 374 23.91 22.74 -27.28
C SER A 374 22.45 22.80 -26.86
N CYS A 375 22.11 22.16 -25.75
CA CYS A 375 20.76 22.18 -25.18
C CYS A 375 20.85 22.37 -23.67
N ASP A 376 19.99 23.24 -23.13
CA ASP A 376 19.84 23.44 -21.70
C ASP A 376 18.72 22.54 -21.19
N TRP A 377 18.98 21.80 -20.11
CA TRP A 377 17.99 20.93 -19.49
C TRP A 377 18.04 20.99 -17.97
N GLU A 378 16.94 20.60 -17.34
CA GLU A 378 16.78 20.66 -15.89
C GLU A 378 15.96 19.48 -15.38
N ILE A 379 16.43 18.84 -14.29
CA ILE A 379 15.62 17.87 -13.54
C ILE A 379 14.72 18.64 -12.60
N PHE A 380 13.41 18.52 -12.81
CA PHE A 380 12.42 19.25 -12.02
C PHE A 380 11.55 18.34 -11.15
N GLY A 381 11.63 17.02 -11.36
CA GLY A 381 11.04 16.02 -10.47
C GLY A 381 11.82 14.70 -10.47
N TYR A 382 11.91 14.05 -9.31
CA TYR A 382 12.51 12.72 -9.19
C TYR A 382 12.05 12.01 -7.90
N GLY A 383 12.17 10.68 -7.89
CA GLY A 383 11.80 9.89 -6.72
C GLY A 383 12.06 8.40 -6.87
N GLU A 384 11.47 7.63 -5.96
CA GLU A 384 11.57 6.17 -5.91
C GLU A 384 10.28 5.51 -6.39
N LEU A 385 10.43 4.36 -7.03
CA LEU A 385 9.32 3.53 -7.53
C LEU A 385 8.98 2.40 -6.54
N SER A 386 7.75 1.90 -6.58
CA SER A 386 7.26 0.92 -5.60
C SER A 386 7.93 -0.44 -5.80
N GLY A 387 8.58 -0.98 -4.76
CA GLY A 387 9.35 -2.23 -4.92
C GLY A 387 10.71 -2.04 -5.61
N GLY A 388 11.24 -0.81 -5.67
CA GLY A 388 12.66 -0.54 -5.88
C GLY A 388 13.04 -0.02 -7.27
N GLY A 389 13.89 1.00 -7.30
CA GLY A 389 14.26 1.72 -8.52
C GLY A 389 13.84 3.17 -8.46
N HIS A 390 14.05 3.89 -9.54
CA HIS A 390 13.96 5.34 -9.57
C HIS A 390 13.27 5.86 -10.82
N TRP A 391 12.70 7.05 -10.70
CA TRP A 391 12.19 7.83 -11.81
C TRP A 391 12.71 9.27 -11.73
N MET A 392 12.82 9.92 -12.88
CA MET A 392 13.06 11.37 -12.95
C MET A 392 12.44 11.96 -14.21
N ILE A 393 12.04 13.22 -14.13
CA ILE A 393 11.50 13.97 -15.25
C ILE A 393 12.41 15.17 -15.54
N MET A 394 12.82 15.27 -16.80
CA MET A 394 13.69 16.34 -17.29
C MET A 394 12.92 17.24 -18.22
N HIS A 395 13.15 18.54 -18.10
CA HIS A 395 12.69 19.54 -19.04
C HIS A 395 13.85 20.03 -19.90
N PHE A 396 13.69 19.95 -21.22
CA PHE A 396 14.64 20.41 -22.23
C PHE A 396 14.16 21.73 -22.84
N ARG A 397 15.04 22.73 -22.90
CA ARG A 397 14.76 23.98 -23.58
C ARG A 397 14.79 23.80 -25.10
N ALA A 398 13.98 24.61 -25.78
CA ALA A 398 14.02 24.72 -27.23
C ALA A 398 15.42 25.14 -27.71
N THR A 399 15.85 24.54 -28.82
CA THR A 399 17.04 24.96 -29.56
C THR A 399 16.60 25.50 -30.91
N TRP A 400 17.53 26.00 -31.71
CA TRP A 400 17.22 26.37 -33.09
C TRP A 400 16.85 25.17 -33.99
N LEU A 401 17.08 23.93 -33.51
CA LEU A 401 16.79 22.67 -34.21
C LEU A 401 15.61 21.88 -33.61
N SER A 402 15.17 22.21 -32.39
CA SER A 402 14.20 21.40 -31.65
C SER A 402 13.28 22.26 -30.80
N LYS A 403 12.02 21.83 -30.65
CA LYS A 403 11.10 22.39 -29.66
C LYS A 403 11.56 22.04 -28.24
N ALA A 404 11.06 22.78 -27.26
CA ALA A 404 11.13 22.35 -25.86
C ALA A 404 10.37 21.03 -25.68
N GLY A 405 10.74 20.27 -24.67
CA GLY A 405 10.08 19.00 -24.39
C GLY A 405 10.48 18.39 -23.07
N LEU A 406 9.84 17.28 -22.76
CA LEU A 406 10.00 16.54 -21.53
C LEU A 406 10.40 15.10 -21.85
N ASP A 407 11.28 14.53 -21.02
CA ASP A 407 11.51 13.09 -20.96
C ASP A 407 11.28 12.60 -19.53
N LEU A 408 10.56 11.49 -19.40
CA LEU A 408 10.37 10.74 -18.16
C LEU A 408 11.25 9.49 -18.20
N PHE A 409 12.25 9.45 -17.33
CA PHE A 409 13.20 8.38 -17.22
C PHE A 409 12.84 7.41 -16.09
N THR A 410 13.18 6.13 -16.29
CA THR A 410 13.06 5.09 -15.27
C THR A 410 14.32 4.24 -15.20
N ARG A 411 14.53 3.63 -14.03
CA ARG A 411 15.65 2.73 -13.79
C ARG A 411 15.31 1.74 -12.67
N GLY A 412 15.60 0.46 -12.88
CA GLY A 412 15.60 -0.56 -11.83
C GLY A 412 16.75 -0.41 -10.84
N VAL A 413 16.76 -1.18 -9.75
CA VAL A 413 17.85 -1.14 -8.74
C VAL A 413 19.22 -1.51 -9.34
N ASP A 414 19.21 -2.31 -10.40
CA ASP A 414 20.38 -2.81 -11.12
C ASP A 414 20.70 -2.02 -12.41
N GLY A 415 20.01 -0.90 -12.68
CA GLY A 415 20.20 -0.12 -13.91
C GLY A 415 19.39 -0.62 -15.12
N THR A 416 18.57 -1.65 -14.97
CA THR A 416 17.73 -2.18 -16.05
C THR A 416 16.49 -1.32 -16.30
N TYR A 417 15.84 -1.56 -17.44
CA TYR A 417 14.57 -0.91 -17.75
C TYR A 417 13.52 -1.34 -16.73
N ARG A 418 12.88 -0.36 -16.09
CA ARG A 418 11.73 -0.60 -15.23
C ARG A 418 10.51 0.02 -15.86
N HIS A 419 9.51 -0.81 -16.16
CA HIS A 419 8.22 -0.33 -16.63
C HIS A 419 7.51 0.39 -15.48
N LEU A 420 6.94 1.57 -15.76
CA LEU A 420 6.00 2.21 -14.85
C LEU A 420 4.67 1.49 -14.95
N GLU A 421 4.18 0.99 -13.83
CA GLU A 421 2.80 0.54 -13.72
C GLU A 421 1.86 1.74 -13.96
N GLU A 422 0.67 1.48 -14.50
CA GLU A 422 -0.28 2.53 -14.92
C GLU A 422 -0.56 3.55 -13.80
N ALA A 423 -0.68 3.07 -12.57
CA ALA A 423 -0.96 3.94 -11.44
C ALA A 423 0.30 4.62 -10.84
N GLU A 424 1.52 4.09 -11.03
CA GLU A 424 2.76 4.85 -10.76
C GLU A 424 2.87 6.02 -11.74
N TYR A 425 2.64 5.76 -13.04
CA TYR A 425 2.62 6.79 -14.07
C TYR A 425 1.57 7.86 -13.76
N THR A 426 0.33 7.44 -13.49
CA THR A 426 -0.76 8.35 -13.13
C THR A 426 -0.41 9.22 -11.93
N SER A 427 0.12 8.63 -10.85
CA SER A 427 0.53 9.37 -9.65
C SER A 427 1.62 10.41 -9.94
N ILE A 428 2.61 10.08 -10.77
CA ILE A 428 3.68 11.01 -11.15
C ILE A 428 3.11 12.17 -11.99
N ILE A 429 2.29 11.84 -12.98
CA ILE A 429 1.72 12.84 -13.91
C ILE A 429 0.73 13.75 -13.21
N GLU A 430 -0.15 13.25 -12.34
CA GLU A 430 -1.09 14.09 -11.58
C GLU A 430 -0.37 15.16 -10.74
N GLU A 431 0.74 14.80 -10.10
CA GLU A 431 1.53 15.75 -9.29
C GLU A 431 2.27 16.76 -10.17
N VAL A 432 2.79 16.32 -11.32
CA VAL A 432 3.41 17.19 -12.32
C VAL A 432 2.37 18.15 -12.94
N GLU A 433 1.14 17.71 -13.18
CA GLU A 433 0.02 18.54 -13.65
C GLU A 433 -0.44 19.56 -12.60
N LYS A 434 -0.53 19.15 -11.32
CA LYS A 434 -0.78 20.10 -10.21
C LYS A 434 0.26 21.20 -10.17
N LEU A 435 1.54 20.85 -10.33
CA LEU A 435 2.62 21.82 -10.41
C LEU A 435 2.50 22.74 -11.65
N ALA A 436 2.05 22.20 -12.78
CA ALA A 436 1.92 22.93 -14.05
C ALA A 436 0.59 23.70 -14.19
N THR A 437 -0.28 23.69 -13.19
CA THR A 437 -1.66 24.23 -13.27
C THR A 437 -1.71 25.67 -13.78
N ASP A 438 -0.78 26.52 -13.33
CA ASP A 438 -0.69 27.93 -13.75
C ASP A 438 0.25 28.18 -14.96
N HIS A 439 0.77 27.12 -15.56
CA HIS A 439 1.78 27.16 -16.64
C HIS A 439 1.31 26.38 -17.89
N PRO A 440 0.52 27.02 -18.78
CA PRO A 440 -0.11 26.33 -19.90
C PRO A 440 0.89 25.71 -20.89
N GLU A 441 2.09 26.30 -21.03
CA GLU A 441 3.15 25.74 -21.87
C GLU A 441 3.66 24.39 -21.32
N LEU A 442 3.86 24.28 -20.01
CA LEU A 442 4.30 23.05 -19.36
C LEU A 442 3.19 22.00 -19.40
N SER A 443 1.94 22.39 -19.14
CA SER A 443 0.75 21.54 -19.28
C SER A 443 0.60 20.97 -20.70
N SER A 444 0.87 21.78 -21.73
CA SER A 444 0.88 21.32 -23.12
C SER A 444 1.92 20.22 -23.33
N LEU A 445 3.15 20.39 -22.82
CA LEU A 445 4.20 19.38 -22.95
C LEU A 445 3.85 18.07 -22.24
N ILE A 446 3.20 18.13 -21.09
CA ILE A 446 2.73 16.95 -20.34
C ILE A 446 1.67 16.20 -21.15
N SER A 447 0.70 16.91 -21.74
CA SER A 447 -0.34 16.30 -22.58
C SER A 447 0.20 15.65 -23.86
N GLU A 448 1.41 16.02 -24.29
CA GLU A 448 2.09 15.44 -25.44
C GLU A 448 2.90 14.17 -25.11
N PHE A 449 2.95 13.74 -23.84
CA PHE A 449 3.70 12.55 -23.44
C PHE A 449 3.23 11.29 -24.16
N ARG A 450 4.21 10.55 -24.67
CA ARG A 450 4.03 9.27 -25.35
C ARG A 450 5.03 8.27 -24.80
N ARG A 451 4.58 7.03 -24.69
CA ARG A 451 5.46 5.92 -24.31
C ARG A 451 6.52 5.68 -25.40
N VAL A 452 7.76 5.48 -24.98
CA VAL A 452 8.87 5.06 -25.84
C VAL A 452 8.99 3.54 -25.79
N GLN A 453 9.15 2.90 -26.95
CA GLN A 453 9.26 1.44 -27.04
C GLN A 453 10.58 0.95 -26.42
N ASN A 454 10.50 -0.04 -25.53
CA ASN A 454 11.66 -0.68 -24.90
C ASN A 454 11.44 -2.21 -24.87
N ASP A 455 12.29 -2.95 -25.58
CA ASP A 455 12.17 -4.40 -25.86
C ASP A 455 12.74 -5.29 -24.73
N GLY A 456 13.36 -4.70 -23.70
CA GLY A 456 13.71 -5.39 -22.45
C GLY A 456 12.49 -5.82 -21.61
N ALA A 457 11.29 -5.45 -22.04
CA ALA A 457 10.02 -5.87 -21.48
C ALA A 457 9.54 -7.16 -22.17
N ASN A 458 9.95 -8.33 -21.68
CA ASN A 458 9.29 -9.56 -22.08
C ASN A 458 7.94 -9.69 -21.32
N THR A 459 6.85 -9.76 -22.10
CA THR A 459 5.51 -10.29 -21.78
C THR A 459 4.51 -9.44 -20.98
N ARG A 460 3.79 -8.55 -21.66
CA ARG A 460 2.31 -8.56 -21.84
C ARG A 460 1.90 -7.32 -22.64
N ALA A 461 2.00 -7.43 -23.96
CA ALA A 461 1.01 -6.77 -24.78
C ALA A 461 -0.26 -7.61 -24.67
N THR A 462 -1.30 -7.07 -24.07
CA THR A 462 -2.68 -7.49 -24.35
C THR A 462 -3.37 -6.32 -25.06
N PRO A 463 -4.35 -6.62 -25.95
CA PRO A 463 -4.79 -5.71 -27.01
C PRO A 463 -5.37 -4.39 -26.52
#